data_AF-A0A7Y5A9U9-F1
#
_entry.id   AF-A0A7Y5A9U9-F1
#
_cell.length_a   1.000
_cell.length_b   1.000
_cell.length_c   1.000
_cell.angle_alpha   90.00
_cell.angle_beta   90.00
_cell.angle_gamma   90.00
#
_symmetry.space_group_name_H-M   'P 1'
#
loop_
_entity.id
_entity.type
_entity.pdbx_description
1 polymer ?
#
loop_
_entity_poly.entity_id
_entity_poly.type
_entity_poly.pdbx_seq_one_letter_code
_entity_poly.pdbx_strand_id
1 'polypeptide(L)'
;MLYRRFEQLIDIFREAPSESPPTTVWPFYLYYLRQVWPSFLALLVVGLFASLIEVAMFSYLSRIIDLAQGTPNANFFSEHSGELIWMLVVVLLLRPVFFGLHDLLVHQTINPGMTSLIRWQNHSYVLKQSLNFFQSDFAGRIAQRIMQTGNSLRDSAVQAVD
;
A
#
# COMPACT_ATOMS: atom_id res chain seq x y z
N MET A 1 19.80 -3.56 5.03
CA MET A 1 20.04 -2.86 3.74
C MET A 1 18.79 -2.82 2.85
N LEU A 2 17.95 -3.87 2.79
CA LEU A 2 16.69 -3.85 2.03
C LEU A 2 15.68 -2.81 2.59
N TYR A 3 15.45 -2.80 3.91
CA TYR A 3 14.53 -1.86 4.58
C TYR A 3 14.87 -0.37 4.34
N ARG A 4 16.15 -0.02 4.28
CA ARG A 4 16.61 1.36 4.05
C ARG A 4 16.34 1.86 2.62
N ARG A 5 16.28 0.96 1.62
CA ARG A 5 15.85 1.31 0.26
C ARG A 5 14.35 1.54 0.17
N PHE A 6 13.56 0.79 0.93
CA PHE A 6 12.11 1.02 1.04
C PHE A 6 11.79 2.28 1.84
N GLU A 7 12.54 2.58 2.91
CA GLU A 7 12.44 3.83 3.67
C GLU A 7 12.87 5.06 2.86
N GLN A 8 13.82 4.92 1.92
CA GLN A 8 14.27 6.01 1.04
C GLN A 8 13.31 6.31 -0.12
N LEU A 9 12.31 5.46 -0.38
CA LEU A 9 11.29 5.74 -1.41
C LEU A 9 10.39 6.91 -1.02
N ILE A 10 10.23 7.16 0.28
CA ILE A 10 9.45 8.28 0.80
C ILE A 10 10.37 9.15 1.64
N ASP A 11 10.83 10.25 1.06
CA ASP A 11 11.62 11.23 1.80
C ASP A 11 10.72 11.97 2.81
N ILE A 12 10.77 11.50 4.06
CA ILE A 12 9.98 12.02 5.19
C ILE A 12 10.31 13.50 5.44
N PHE A 13 11.54 13.94 5.16
CA PHE A 13 12.02 15.29 5.41
C PHE A 13 11.98 16.19 4.18
N ARG A 14 11.32 15.74 3.09
CA ARG A 14 11.22 16.52 1.87
C ARG A 14 10.55 17.86 2.13
N GLU A 15 11.24 18.94 1.75
CA GLU A 15 10.66 20.28 1.79
C GLU A 15 9.38 20.33 0.95
N ALA A 16 8.36 20.97 1.51
CA ALA A 16 7.07 21.14 0.86
C ALA A 16 7.27 21.86 -0.50
N PRO A 17 6.85 21.27 -1.63
CA PRO A 17 7.05 21.89 -2.95
C PRO A 17 6.34 23.24 -3.15
N SER A 18 5.39 23.63 -2.29
CA SER A 18 4.79 24.98 -2.29
C SER A 18 4.73 25.58 -0.88
N GLU A 19 4.75 26.92 -0.81
CA GLU A 19 4.68 27.68 0.44
C GLU A 19 3.34 27.50 1.19
N SER A 20 2.28 27.10 0.50
CA SER A 20 0.97 26.79 1.09
C SER A 20 0.38 25.49 0.53
N PRO A 21 -0.26 24.65 1.37
CA PRO A 21 -1.05 23.52 0.90
C PRO A 21 -2.25 24.01 0.06
N PRO A 22 -2.64 23.30 -1.01
CA PRO A 22 -3.82 23.67 -1.80
C PRO A 22 -5.08 23.70 -0.93
N THR A 23 -5.93 24.72 -1.10
CA THR A 23 -7.18 24.89 -0.32
C THR A 23 -8.33 23.99 -0.79
N THR A 24 -8.19 23.37 -1.96
CA THR A 24 -9.16 22.45 -2.58
C THR A 24 -8.75 21.00 -2.39
N VAL A 25 -9.72 20.12 -2.09
CA VAL A 25 -9.52 18.70 -1.78
C VAL A 25 -8.75 17.96 -2.88
N TRP A 26 -9.15 18.09 -4.15
CA TRP A 26 -8.55 17.31 -5.22
C TRP A 26 -7.07 17.66 -5.51
N PRO A 27 -6.69 18.96 -5.65
CA PRO A 27 -5.29 19.35 -5.72
C PRO A 27 -4.48 18.98 -4.47
N PHE A 28 -5.11 18.92 -3.29
CA PHE A 28 -4.46 18.47 -2.05
C PHE A 28 -4.07 16.99 -2.15
N TYR A 29 -4.98 16.11 -2.61
CA TYR A 29 -4.66 14.71 -2.89
C TYR A 29 -3.50 14.58 -3.87
N LEU A 30 -3.59 15.24 -5.03
CA LEU A 30 -2.54 15.20 -6.06
C LEU A 30 -1.18 15.72 -5.55
N TYR A 31 -1.18 16.76 -4.72
CA TYR A 31 0.04 17.34 -4.16
C TYR A 31 0.83 16.34 -3.31
N TYR A 32 0.15 15.56 -2.48
CA TYR A 32 0.79 14.53 -1.66
C TYR A 32 1.05 13.25 -2.46
N LEU A 33 0.06 12.75 -3.20
CA LEU A 33 0.19 11.53 -4.02
C LEU A 33 1.35 11.61 -5.02
N ARG A 34 1.57 12.77 -5.65
CA ARG A 34 2.70 12.98 -6.57
C ARG A 34 4.07 12.83 -5.89
N GLN A 35 4.18 13.05 -4.59
CA GLN A 35 5.45 12.87 -3.88
C GLN A 35 5.74 11.40 -3.58
N VAL A 36 4.69 10.57 -3.53
CA VAL A 36 4.74 9.15 -3.09
C VAL A 36 4.37 8.16 -4.21
N TRP A 37 4.22 8.66 -5.44
CA TRP A 37 3.80 7.88 -6.60
C TRP A 37 4.61 6.59 -6.85
N PRO A 38 5.94 6.49 -6.60
CA PRO A 38 6.67 5.26 -6.86
C PRO A 38 6.26 4.14 -5.90
N SER A 39 5.96 4.48 -4.65
CA SER A 39 5.50 3.53 -3.63
C SER A 39 4.11 2.98 -3.97
N PHE A 40 3.22 3.85 -4.46
CA PHE A 40 1.90 3.43 -4.94
C PHE A 40 1.97 2.60 -6.22
N LEU A 41 2.89 2.91 -7.14
CA LEU A 41 3.13 2.08 -8.31
C LEU A 41 3.64 0.68 -7.91
N ALA A 42 4.57 0.60 -6.95
CA ALA A 42 5.05 -0.67 -6.42
C ALA A 42 3.93 -1.47 -5.76
N LEU A 43 3.08 -0.81 -4.96
CA LEU A 43 1.89 -1.42 -4.37
C LEU A 43 0.96 -2.00 -5.43
N LEU A 44 0.64 -1.22 -6.48
CA LEU A 44 -0.22 -1.64 -7.57
C LEU A 44 0.35 -2.85 -8.32
N VAL A 45 1.65 -2.85 -8.62
CA VAL A 45 2.31 -3.98 -9.29
C VAL A 45 2.26 -5.23 -8.42
N VAL A 46 2.59 -5.13 -7.13
CA VAL A 46 2.55 -6.28 -6.21
C VAL A 46 1.12 -6.77 -6.00
N GLY A 47 0.16 -5.86 -5.84
CA GLY A 47 -1.27 -6.16 -5.74
C GLY A 47 -1.79 -6.90 -6.98
N LEU A 48 -1.42 -6.44 -8.19
CA LEU A 48 -1.77 -7.12 -9.43
C LEU A 48 -1.29 -8.58 -9.45
N PHE A 49 -0.05 -8.85 -9.05
CA PHE A 49 0.45 -10.23 -8.97
C PHE A 49 -0.27 -11.04 -7.89
N ALA A 50 -0.57 -10.44 -6.75
CA ALA A 50 -1.35 -11.09 -5.69
C ALA A 50 -2.76 -11.49 -6.19
N SER A 51 -3.46 -10.58 -6.89
CA SER A 51 -4.77 -10.87 -7.49
C SER A 51 -4.69 -11.93 -8.59
N LEU A 52 -3.65 -11.91 -9.43
CA LEU A 52 -3.45 -12.95 -10.44
C LEU A 52 -3.25 -14.34 -9.82
N ILE A 53 -2.50 -14.42 -8.70
CA ILE A 53 -2.34 -15.67 -7.94
C ILE A 53 -3.70 -16.14 -7.43
N GLU A 54 -4.53 -15.25 -6.90
CA GLU A 54 -5.85 -15.58 -6.37
C GLU A 54 -6.80 -16.08 -7.49
N VAL A 55 -6.81 -15.42 -8.65
CA VAL A 55 -7.56 -15.88 -9.84
C VAL A 55 -7.07 -17.25 -10.29
N ALA A 56 -5.75 -17.48 -10.30
CA ALA A 56 -5.17 -18.78 -10.64
C ALA A 56 -5.60 -19.88 -9.65
N MET A 57 -5.78 -19.57 -8.36
CA MET A 57 -6.27 -20.54 -7.38
C MET A 57 -7.68 -21.04 -7.70
N PHE A 58 -8.59 -20.17 -8.16
CA PHE A 58 -9.91 -20.61 -8.61
C PHE A 58 -9.83 -21.55 -9.82
N SER A 59 -8.91 -21.26 -10.77
CA SER A 59 -8.65 -22.14 -11.91
C SER A 59 -8.08 -23.49 -11.46
N TYR A 60 -7.15 -23.51 -10.50
CA TYR A 60 -6.59 -24.74 -9.95
C TYR A 60 -7.65 -25.58 -9.25
N LEU A 61 -8.56 -24.97 -8.50
CA LEU A 61 -9.68 -25.69 -7.89
C LEU A 61 -10.55 -26.37 -8.95
N SER A 62 -10.93 -25.66 -10.02
CA SER A 62 -11.68 -26.24 -11.15
C SER A 62 -10.92 -27.42 -11.76
N ARG A 63 -9.63 -27.23 -12.05
CA ARG A 63 -8.76 -28.25 -12.64
C ARG A 63 -8.68 -29.51 -11.77
N ILE A 64 -8.53 -29.34 -10.47
CA ILE A 64 -8.48 -30.45 -9.50
C ILE A 64 -9.82 -31.21 -9.49
N ILE A 65 -10.94 -30.50 -9.53
CA ILE A 65 -12.28 -31.13 -9.59
C ILE A 65 -12.44 -31.91 -10.91
N ASP A 66 -12.06 -31.33 -12.04
CA ASP A 66 -12.15 -31.97 -13.36
C ASP A 66 -11.31 -33.26 -13.41
N LEU A 67 -10.08 -33.18 -12.90
CA LEU A 67 -9.15 -34.32 -12.80
C LEU A 67 -9.72 -35.44 -11.90
N ALA A 68 -10.35 -35.07 -10.77
CA ALA A 68 -10.94 -36.02 -9.83
C ALA A 68 -12.21 -36.70 -10.39
N GLN A 69 -12.97 -36.04 -11.25
CA GLN A 69 -14.17 -36.61 -11.88
C GLN A 69 -13.85 -37.50 -13.10
N GLY A 70 -12.77 -37.21 -13.83
CA GLY A 70 -12.42 -37.88 -15.08
C GLY A 70 -11.66 -39.21 -14.97
N THR A 71 -11.05 -39.53 -13.82
CA THR A 71 -10.08 -40.64 -13.73
C THR A 71 -10.41 -41.64 -12.61
N PRO A 72 -10.93 -42.84 -12.91
CA PRO A 72 -10.98 -43.96 -11.97
C PRO A 72 -9.70 -44.78 -12.08
N ASN A 73 -8.55 -44.33 -11.53
CA ASN A 73 -7.35 -45.18 -11.52
C ASN A 73 -6.37 -44.86 -10.38
N ALA A 74 -5.79 -45.93 -9.82
CA ALA A 74 -4.80 -45.93 -8.75
C ALA A 74 -3.50 -45.13 -9.06
N ASN A 75 -3.33 -44.67 -10.31
CA ASN A 75 -2.17 -43.94 -10.80
C ASN A 75 -2.38 -42.42 -10.92
N PHE A 76 -3.51 -41.87 -10.45
CA PHE A 76 -3.84 -40.43 -10.50
C PHE A 76 -2.69 -39.51 -10.03
N PHE A 77 -2.10 -39.84 -8.87
CA PHE A 77 -0.98 -39.09 -8.31
C PHE A 77 0.32 -39.31 -9.10
N SER A 78 0.49 -40.44 -9.77
CA SER A 78 1.69 -40.72 -10.56
C SER A 78 1.72 -39.87 -11.84
N GLU A 79 0.58 -39.76 -12.54
CA GLU A 79 0.50 -39.02 -13.81
C GLU A 79 0.39 -37.50 -13.64
N HIS A 80 -0.29 -37.03 -12.59
CA HIS A 80 -0.51 -35.58 -12.37
C HIS A 80 0.34 -34.97 -11.25
N SER A 81 1.31 -35.71 -10.68
CA SER A 81 2.20 -35.23 -9.61
C SER A 81 2.85 -33.88 -9.93
N GLY A 82 3.34 -33.68 -11.15
CA GLY A 82 4.01 -32.43 -11.55
C GLY A 82 3.11 -31.20 -11.49
N GLU A 83 1.87 -31.31 -12.00
CA GLU A 83 0.89 -30.21 -11.99
C GLU A 83 0.43 -29.92 -10.56
N LEU A 84 0.18 -30.96 -9.75
CA LEU A 84 -0.23 -30.82 -8.34
C LEU A 84 0.88 -30.22 -7.46
N ILE A 85 2.14 -30.64 -7.66
CA ILE A 85 3.30 -30.07 -6.94
C ILE A 85 3.47 -28.60 -7.33
N TRP A 86 3.30 -28.24 -8.60
CA TRP A 86 3.36 -26.85 -9.04
C TRP A 86 2.26 -25.99 -8.38
N MET A 87 1.02 -26.47 -8.36
CA MET A 87 -0.08 -25.80 -7.65
C MET A 87 0.25 -25.59 -6.17
N LEU A 88 0.81 -26.62 -5.52
CA LEU A 88 1.20 -26.57 -4.11
C LEU A 88 2.35 -25.56 -3.85
N VAL A 89 3.34 -25.49 -4.74
CA VAL A 89 4.41 -24.49 -4.71
C VAL A 89 3.85 -23.08 -4.86
N VAL A 90 2.91 -22.87 -5.79
CA VAL A 90 2.27 -21.57 -5.98
C VAL A 90 1.51 -21.14 -4.72
N VAL A 91 0.76 -22.06 -4.11
CA VAL A 91 -0.04 -21.76 -2.92
C VAL A 91 0.81 -21.57 -1.66
N LEU A 92 1.88 -22.35 -1.48
CA LEU A 92 2.70 -22.31 -0.26
C LEU A 92 3.87 -21.32 -0.32
N LEU A 93 4.35 -20.95 -1.51
CA LEU A 93 5.47 -20.00 -1.66
C LEU A 93 5.03 -18.70 -2.30
N LEU A 94 4.50 -18.74 -3.53
CA LEU A 94 4.15 -17.52 -4.26
C LEU A 94 3.10 -16.70 -3.52
N ARG A 95 2.01 -17.34 -3.06
CA ARG A 95 0.95 -16.63 -2.33
C ARG A 95 1.45 -15.88 -1.08
N PRO A 96 2.08 -16.52 -0.08
CA PRO A 96 2.55 -15.80 1.10
C PRO A 96 3.63 -14.76 0.78
N VAL A 97 4.46 -14.97 -0.25
CA VAL A 97 5.45 -13.97 -0.67
C VAL A 97 4.77 -12.72 -1.22
N PHE A 98 3.83 -12.85 -2.16
CA PHE A 98 3.20 -11.68 -2.78
C PHE A 98 2.22 -10.97 -1.85
N PHE A 99 1.41 -11.71 -1.10
CA PHE A 99 0.54 -11.13 -0.08
C PHE A 99 1.34 -10.51 1.07
N GLY A 100 2.43 -11.15 1.50
CA GLY A 100 3.32 -10.60 2.51
C GLY A 100 4.04 -9.34 2.04
N LEU A 101 4.49 -9.29 0.77
CA LEU A 101 5.06 -8.08 0.18
C LEU A 101 4.04 -6.95 0.08
N HIS A 102 2.81 -7.26 -0.32
CA HIS A 102 1.71 -6.30 -0.35
C HIS A 102 1.48 -5.70 1.04
N ASP A 103 1.33 -6.57 2.04
CA ASP A 103 1.08 -6.18 3.43
C ASP A 103 2.24 -5.35 4.01
N LEU A 104 3.49 -5.73 3.72
CA LEU A 104 4.68 -4.96 4.10
C LEU A 104 4.73 -3.59 3.42
N LEU A 105 4.36 -3.48 2.14
CA LEU A 105 4.33 -2.19 1.45
C LEU A 105 3.29 -1.26 2.07
N VAL A 106 2.09 -1.76 2.35
CA VAL A 106 1.02 -0.98 2.97
C VAL A 106 1.41 -0.57 4.40
N HIS A 107 1.67 -1.54 5.26
CA HIS A 107 1.80 -1.30 6.70
C HIS A 107 3.17 -0.77 7.11
N GLN A 108 4.25 -1.17 6.43
CA GLN A 108 5.61 -0.79 6.83
C GLN A 108 6.17 0.39 6.03
N THR A 109 5.72 0.61 4.79
CA THR A 109 6.30 1.65 3.91
C THR A 109 5.34 2.82 3.77
N ILE A 110 4.16 2.59 3.21
CA ILE A 110 3.22 3.67 2.84
C ILE A 110 2.62 4.28 4.10
N ASN A 111 2.15 3.45 5.04
CA ASN A 111 1.47 3.95 6.23
C ASN A 111 2.32 4.87 7.13
N PRO A 112 3.50 4.45 7.60
CA PRO A 112 4.35 5.30 8.41
C PRO A 112 5.01 6.42 7.59
N GLY A 113 5.38 6.15 6.33
CA GLY A 113 6.06 7.12 5.47
C GLY A 113 5.17 8.32 5.12
N MET A 114 3.96 8.08 4.62
CA MET A 114 3.02 9.16 4.27
C MET A 114 2.57 9.94 5.51
N THR A 115 2.20 9.25 6.59
CA THR A 115 1.77 9.93 7.83
C THR A 115 2.88 10.85 8.36
N SER A 116 4.13 10.39 8.36
CA SER A 116 5.27 11.17 8.86
C SER A 116 5.60 12.37 7.95
N LEU A 117 5.59 12.17 6.62
CA LEU A 117 5.79 13.25 5.64
C LEU A 117 4.73 14.34 5.80
N ILE A 118 3.45 13.97 5.86
CA ILE A 118 2.35 14.93 5.97
C ILE A 118 2.42 15.67 7.31
N ARG A 119 2.76 14.97 8.41
CA ARG A 119 2.96 15.60 9.72
C ARG A 119 4.11 16.60 9.70
N TRP A 120 5.24 16.24 9.09
CA TRP A 120 6.41 17.11 8.98
C TRP A 120 6.11 18.38 8.17
N GLN A 121 5.45 18.24 7.02
CA GLN A 121 5.07 19.37 6.18
C GLN A 121 4.05 20.28 6.87
N ASN A 122 3.04 19.71 7.54
CA ASN A 122 2.08 20.51 8.32
C ASN A 122 2.73 21.23 9.51
N HIS A 123 3.61 20.56 10.25
CA HIS A 123 4.33 21.17 11.36
C HIS A 123 5.21 22.34 10.85
N SER A 124 5.96 22.12 9.78
CA SER A 124 6.81 23.15 9.15
C SER A 124 6.01 24.34 8.63
N TYR A 125 4.80 24.10 8.11
CA TYR A 125 3.89 25.15 7.67
C TYR A 125 3.35 25.97 8.85
N VAL A 126 2.97 25.32 9.96
CA VAL A 126 2.45 25.99 11.15
C VAL A 126 3.51 26.85 11.83
N LEU A 127 4.78 26.43 11.83
CA LEU A 127 5.89 27.25 12.35
C LEU A 127 6.08 28.58 11.59
N LYS A 128 5.63 28.67 10.34
CA LYS A 128 5.72 29.88 9.51
C LYS A 128 4.50 30.81 9.65
N GLN A 129 3.51 30.45 10.47
CA GLN A 129 2.28 31.23 10.63
C GLN A 129 2.44 32.41 11.60
N SER A 130 1.61 33.44 11.38
CA SER A 130 1.62 34.66 12.21
C SER A 130 1.06 34.43 13.62
N LEU A 131 1.42 35.31 14.56
CA LEU A 131 0.86 35.32 15.92
C LEU A 131 -0.67 35.47 15.93
N ASN A 132 -1.24 36.23 14.98
CA ASN A 132 -2.70 36.37 14.83
C ASN A 132 -3.39 35.03 14.51
N PHE A 133 -2.76 34.15 13.73
CA PHE A 133 -3.29 32.82 13.45
C PHE A 133 -3.45 32.00 14.74
N PHE A 134 -2.43 32.00 15.60
CA PHE A 134 -2.46 31.31 16.90
C PHE A 134 -3.42 31.93 17.92
N GLN A 135 -3.71 33.23 17.80
CA GLN A 135 -4.73 33.89 18.63
C GLN A 135 -6.16 33.61 18.13
N SER A 136 -6.34 33.38 16.83
CA SER A 136 -7.64 33.15 16.20
C SER A 136 -8.15 31.71 16.28
N ASP A 137 -7.27 30.72 16.42
CA ASP A 137 -7.63 29.31 16.45
C ASP A 137 -7.01 28.61 17.67
N PHE A 138 -7.81 27.79 18.36
CA PHE A 138 -7.34 27.09 19.56
C PHE A 138 -6.28 26.05 19.20
N ALA A 139 -5.21 25.99 20.01
CA ALA A 139 -4.10 25.05 19.82
C ALA A 139 -4.55 23.59 19.65
N GLY A 140 -5.61 23.16 20.35
CA GLY A 140 -6.18 21.82 20.22
C GLY A 140 -6.76 21.52 18.84
N ARG A 141 -7.38 22.51 18.17
CA ARG A 141 -7.94 22.33 16.82
C ARG A 141 -6.83 22.25 15.77
N ILE A 142 -5.78 23.05 15.94
CA ILE A 142 -4.58 23.02 15.08
C ILE A 142 -3.88 21.66 15.22
N ALA A 143 -3.65 21.19 16.45
CA ALA A 143 -3.05 19.88 16.70
C ALA A 143 -3.88 18.74 16.08
N GLN A 144 -5.22 18.79 16.21
CA GLN A 144 -6.10 17.79 15.63
C GLN A 144 -6.01 17.75 14.10
N ARG A 145 -6.00 18.91 13.44
CA ARG A 145 -5.83 18.99 11.98
C ARG A 145 -4.50 18.38 11.54
N ILE A 146 -3.39 18.72 12.21
CA ILE A 146 -2.06 18.16 11.90
C ILE A 146 -2.03 16.64 12.07
N MET A 147 -2.65 16.13 13.14
CA MET A 147 -2.62 14.70 13.46
C MET A 147 -3.56 13.86 12.59
N GLN A 148 -4.75 14.35 12.28
CA GLN A 148 -5.79 13.57 11.59
C GLN A 148 -5.73 13.69 10.07
N THR A 149 -5.43 14.87 9.52
CA THR A 149 -5.45 15.08 8.06
C THR A 149 -4.49 14.13 7.34
N GLY A 150 -3.30 13.87 7.91
CA GLY A 150 -2.35 12.93 7.32
C GLY A 150 -2.81 11.48 7.34
N ASN A 151 -3.49 11.04 8.41
CA ASN A 151 -4.03 9.69 8.49
C ASN A 151 -5.22 9.51 7.54
N SER A 152 -6.17 10.46 7.52
CA SER A 152 -7.35 10.36 6.67
C SER A 152 -7.00 10.35 5.18
N LEU A 153 -6.04 11.19 4.75
CA LEU A 153 -5.59 11.22 3.35
C LEU A 153 -4.96 9.89 2.94
N ARG A 154 -4.11 9.34 3.81
CA ARG A 154 -3.46 8.05 3.61
C ARG A 154 -4.48 6.93 3.49
N ASP A 155 -5.40 6.83 4.45
CA ASP A 155 -6.38 5.74 4.50
C ASP A 155 -7.24 5.72 3.23
N SER A 156 -7.71 6.89 2.79
CA SER A 156 -8.46 7.00 1.53
C SER A 156 -7.63 6.63 0.30
N ALA A 157 -6.33 6.98 0.27
CA ALA A 157 -5.46 6.68 -0.86
C ALA A 157 -5.07 5.18 -0.93
N VAL A 158 -4.79 4.56 0.22
CA VAL A 158 -4.51 3.11 0.28
C VAL A 158 -5.74 2.32 -0.10
N GLN A 159 -6.91 2.68 0.44
CA GLN A 159 -8.17 2.00 0.14
C GLN A 159 -8.64 2.18 -1.31
N ALA A 160 -8.17 3.21 -2.02
CA ALA A 160 -8.45 3.37 -3.44
C ALA A 160 -7.60 2.44 -4.34
N VAL A 161 -6.53 1.87 -3.79
CA VAL A 161 -5.56 1.02 -4.51
C VAL A 161 -5.68 -0.45 -4.13
N ASP A 162 -6.11 -0.74 -2.91
CA ASP A 162 -6.50 -2.07 -2.41
C ASP A 162 -7.90 -2.46 -2.94
#